data_AF-A0A7V4G6D3-F1
#
_entry.id   AF-A0A7V4G6D3-F1
#
_cell.length_a   1.000
_cell.length_b   1.000
_cell.length_c   1.000
_cell.angle_alpha   90.00
_cell.angle_beta   90.00
_cell.angle_gamma   90.00
#
_symmetry.space_group_name_H-M   'P 1'
#
loop_
_entity.id
_entity.type
_entity.pdbx_description
1 polymer ?
#
loop_
_entity_poly.entity_id
_entity_poly.type
_entity_poly.pdbx_seq_one_letter_code
_entity_poly.pdbx_strand_id
1 'polypeptide(L)'
;PEPVRDLLGRPYTTLLYGLGPGFRPPQAPFEAEDPTLPDYRQRAAVPLKSSTHSGEDVPLYATGPRAHLFRGVLEQHVLFYLMREALELEKR
;
A
#
# COMPACT_ATOMS: atom_id res chain seq x y z
N PRO A 1 -11.25 18.21 14.28
CA PRO A 1 -10.08 18.09 15.19
C PRO A 1 -8.93 18.90 14.61
N GLU A 2 -8.11 19.54 15.45
CA GLU A 2 -6.92 20.26 14.96
C GLU A 2 -5.93 19.29 14.29
N PRO A 3 -5.33 19.66 13.14
CA PRO A 3 -4.37 18.79 12.47
C PRO A 3 -3.10 18.56 13.31
N VAL A 4 -2.58 17.33 13.31
CA VAL A 4 -1.27 17.02 13.89
C VAL A 4 -0.18 17.69 13.05
N ARG A 5 0.87 18.22 13.69
CA ARG A 5 1.94 18.99 13.05
C ARG A 5 3.26 18.23 13.03
N ASP A 6 4.06 18.46 11.99
CA ASP A 6 5.44 17.97 11.85
C ASP A 6 6.42 18.82 12.69
N LEU A 7 7.71 18.44 12.67
CA LEU A 7 8.78 19.17 13.38
C LEU A 7 9.01 20.61 12.88
N LEU A 8 8.42 20.97 11.74
CA LEU A 8 8.46 22.31 11.16
C LEU A 8 7.16 23.08 11.42
N GLY A 9 6.27 22.56 12.26
CA GLY A 9 5.00 23.18 12.62
C GLY A 9 3.93 23.11 11.52
N ARG A 10 4.15 22.35 10.45
CA ARG A 10 3.20 22.21 9.33
C ARG A 10 2.28 21.03 9.58
N PRO A 11 0.97 21.14 9.27
CA PRO A 11 0.07 20.02 9.43
C PRO A 11 0.45 18.88 8.45
N TYR A 12 0.23 17.63 8.86
CA TYR A 12 0.44 16.47 8.00
C TYR A 12 -0.73 15.48 8.10
N THR A 13 -0.88 14.65 7.07
CA THR A 13 -1.93 13.63 6.99
C THR A 13 -1.42 12.29 7.51
N THR A 14 -2.30 11.50 8.15
CA THR A 14 -1.98 10.13 8.58
C THR A 14 -1.48 9.27 7.42
N LEU A 15 -2.06 9.45 6.23
CA LEU A 15 -1.61 8.78 5.00
C LEU A 15 -0.57 9.63 4.28
N LEU A 16 0.50 8.98 3.83
CA LEU A 16 1.61 9.56 3.08
C LEU A 16 2.06 8.57 1.99
N TYR A 17 2.75 9.09 0.98
CA TYR A 17 3.44 8.27 -0.01
C TYR A 17 4.95 8.47 0.09
N GLY A 18 5.72 7.44 -0.23
CA GLY A 18 7.17 7.60 -0.42
C GLY A 18 7.47 8.33 -1.75
N LEU A 19 6.70 8.00 -2.79
CA LEU A 19 6.96 8.38 -4.18
C LEU A 19 5.66 8.86 -4.82
N GLY A 20 5.72 9.82 -5.75
CA GLY A 20 4.56 10.15 -6.59
C GLY A 20 4.33 11.63 -6.82
N PRO A 21 3.17 11.98 -7.41
CA PRO A 21 2.87 13.34 -7.86
C PRO A 21 2.44 14.29 -6.73
N GLY A 22 2.33 13.79 -5.49
CA GLY A 22 2.00 14.59 -4.30
C GLY A 22 3.20 15.27 -3.65
N PHE A 23 4.39 15.22 -4.27
CA PHE A 23 5.55 15.96 -3.80
C PHE A 23 5.26 17.47 -3.84
N ARG A 24 5.48 18.18 -2.74
CA ARG A 24 5.52 19.64 -2.71
C ARG A 24 6.88 20.09 -2.16
N PRO A 25 7.59 21.02 -2.82
CA PRO A 25 8.90 21.46 -2.37
C PRO A 25 8.82 22.07 -0.97
N PRO A 26 9.89 22.03 -0.16
CA PRO A 26 9.88 22.53 1.21
C PRO A 26 9.47 24.00 1.34
N GLN A 27 9.76 24.82 0.32
CA GLN A 27 9.46 26.24 0.24
C GLN A 27 8.04 26.54 -0.26
N ALA A 28 7.31 25.53 -0.76
CA ALA A 28 5.93 25.75 -1.18
C ALA A 28 5.10 26.22 0.02
N PRO A 29 4.31 27.29 -0.13
CA PRO A 29 3.36 27.67 0.91
C PRO A 29 2.47 26.47 1.22
N PHE A 30 2.17 26.29 2.50
CA PHE A 30 1.19 25.28 2.88
C PHE A 30 -0.18 25.81 2.45
N GLU A 31 -0.64 25.39 1.28
CA GLU A 31 -2.03 25.58 0.88
C GLU A 31 -2.90 24.62 1.71
N ALA A 32 -3.87 25.19 2.42
CA ALA A 32 -4.87 24.43 3.16
C ALA A 32 -5.87 23.84 2.16
N GLU A 33 -5.42 22.82 1.43
CA GLU A 33 -6.31 21.93 0.70
C GLU A 33 -6.97 20.96 1.70
N ASP A 34 -8.26 20.70 1.51
CA ASP A 34 -8.99 19.72 2.32
C ASP A 34 -8.50 18.29 1.97
N PRO A 35 -7.85 17.58 2.90
CA PRO A 35 -7.27 16.26 2.64
C PRO A 35 -8.34 15.17 2.50
N THR A 36 -9.61 15.48 2.71
CA THR A 36 -10.75 14.55 2.52
C THR A 36 -11.30 14.56 1.10
N LEU A 37 -10.83 15.49 0.25
CA LEU A 37 -11.25 15.54 -1.15
C LEU A 37 -10.80 14.28 -1.90
N PRO A 38 -11.64 13.72 -2.79
CA PRO A 38 -11.32 12.49 -3.53
C PRO A 38 -10.06 12.57 -4.39
N ASP A 39 -9.72 13.76 -4.88
CA ASP A 39 -8.58 14.04 -5.76
C ASP A 39 -7.36 14.59 -5.01
N TYR A 40 -7.42 14.71 -3.67
CA TYR A 40 -6.30 15.15 -2.87
C TYR A 40 -5.13 14.15 -2.97
N ARG A 41 -3.97 14.65 -3.38
CA ARG A 41 -2.73 13.86 -3.48
C ARG A 41 -1.93 14.00 -2.19
N GLN A 42 -1.84 12.92 -1.42
CA GLN A 42 -1.05 12.90 -0.19
C GLN A 42 0.43 13.19 -0.48
N ARG A 43 1.12 13.77 0.50
CA ARG A 43 2.50 14.22 0.36
C ARG A 43 3.41 13.04 0.01
N ALA A 44 4.31 13.27 -0.95
CA ALA A 44 5.35 12.32 -1.35
C ALA A 44 6.76 12.85 -1.04
N ALA A 45 7.70 11.95 -0.72
CA ALA A 45 9.09 12.32 -0.45
C ALA A 45 9.90 12.51 -1.75
N VAL A 46 9.64 11.69 -2.78
CA VAL A 46 10.32 11.79 -4.09
C VAL A 46 9.32 12.19 -5.17
N PRO A 47 9.63 13.23 -5.99
CA PRO A 47 8.75 13.69 -7.05
C PRO A 47 8.74 12.70 -8.23
N LEU A 48 7.59 12.11 -8.52
CA LEU A 48 7.36 11.29 -9.72
C LEU A 48 6.02 11.65 -10.37
N LYS A 49 5.87 11.38 -11.67
CA LYS A 49 4.59 11.58 -12.38
C LYS A 49 3.49 10.61 -11.90
N SER A 50 3.90 9.44 -11.39
CA SER A 50 3.03 8.41 -10.81
C SER A 50 3.74 7.77 -9.62
N SER A 51 2.99 7.30 -8.62
CA SER A 51 3.55 6.40 -7.62
C SER A 51 4.01 5.11 -8.31
N THR A 52 5.10 4.53 -7.84
CA THR A 52 5.50 3.16 -8.23
C THR A 52 4.92 2.15 -7.26
N HIS A 53 4.99 0.88 -7.62
CA HIS A 53 4.70 -0.21 -6.68
C HIS A 53 5.79 -0.29 -5.61
N SER A 54 5.40 -0.83 -4.47
CA SER A 54 6.31 -1.23 -3.39
C SER A 54 6.55 -2.75 -3.48
N GLY A 55 7.65 -3.21 -2.90
CA GLY A 55 8.17 -4.58 -3.04
C GLY A 55 8.07 -5.42 -1.77
N GLU A 56 7.19 -5.04 -0.84
CA GLU A 56 6.92 -5.78 0.39
C GLU A 56 6.10 -7.04 0.15
N ASP A 57 6.21 -7.99 1.07
CA ASP A 57 5.34 -9.17 1.10
C ASP A 57 3.87 -8.75 1.26
N VAL A 58 2.97 -9.38 0.50
CA VAL A 58 1.53 -9.13 0.56
C VAL A 58 0.79 -10.26 1.29
N PRO A 59 -0.29 -9.94 2.05
CA PRO A 59 -1.04 -10.96 2.76
C PRO A 59 -1.83 -11.87 1.82
N LEU A 60 -1.86 -13.16 2.13
CA LEU A 60 -2.72 -14.16 1.50
C LEU A 60 -3.76 -14.65 2.50
N TYR A 61 -5.04 -14.57 2.12
CA TYR A 61 -6.16 -15.08 2.91
C TYR A 61 -6.78 -16.28 2.20
N ALA A 62 -7.01 -17.37 2.93
CA ALA A 62 -7.61 -18.59 2.39
C ALA A 62 -8.74 -19.10 3.30
N THR A 63 -9.80 -19.63 2.70
CA THR A 63 -10.93 -20.26 3.40
C THR A 63 -11.43 -21.46 2.60
N GLY A 64 -12.15 -22.38 3.26
CA GLY A 64 -12.69 -23.59 2.64
C GLY A 64 -11.75 -24.81 2.71
N PRO A 65 -12.04 -25.86 1.92
CA PRO A 65 -11.26 -27.10 1.92
C PRO A 65 -9.77 -26.85 1.71
N ARG A 66 -8.94 -27.46 2.54
CA ARG A 66 -7.47 -27.37 2.48
C ARG A 66 -6.91 -25.94 2.65
N ALA A 67 -7.67 -24.98 3.19
CA ALA A 67 -7.16 -23.63 3.50
C ALA A 67 -5.94 -23.62 4.44
N HIS A 68 -5.78 -24.65 5.27
CA HIS A 68 -4.62 -24.84 6.15
C HIS A 68 -3.28 -25.03 5.40
N LEU A 69 -3.30 -25.25 4.08
CA LEU A 69 -2.10 -25.29 3.24
C LEU A 69 -1.46 -23.90 3.06
N PHE A 70 -2.24 -22.83 3.17
CA PHE A 70 -1.81 -21.45 2.92
C PHE A 70 -1.41 -20.79 4.24
N ARG A 71 -0.20 -21.09 4.73
CA ARG A 71 0.32 -20.60 6.01
C ARG A 71 1.81 -20.28 5.95
N GLY A 72 2.25 -19.35 6.80
CA GLY A 72 3.65 -18.90 6.87
C GLY A 72 3.99 -17.87 5.79
N VAL A 73 5.29 -17.71 5.55
CA VAL A 73 5.83 -16.90 4.43
C VAL A 73 5.99 -17.81 3.23
N LEU A 74 5.41 -17.43 2.10
CA LEU A 74 5.37 -18.23 0.88
C LEU A 74 5.85 -17.39 -0.30
N GLU A 75 6.62 -18.02 -1.18
CA GLU A 75 6.92 -17.44 -2.49
C GLU A 75 5.64 -17.32 -3.32
N GLN A 76 5.44 -16.19 -4.01
CA GLN A 76 4.20 -15.92 -4.76
C GLN A 76 3.87 -17.02 -5.79
N HIS A 77 4.88 -17.65 -6.41
CA HIS A 77 4.68 -18.71 -7.40
C HIS A 77 4.17 -20.03 -6.78
N VAL A 78 4.34 -20.24 -5.47
CA VAL A 78 3.87 -21.44 -4.75
C VAL A 78 2.34 -21.49 -4.67
N LEU A 79 1.67 -20.34 -4.79
CA LEU A 79 0.21 -20.25 -4.81
C LEU A 79 -0.41 -21.17 -5.87
N PHE A 80 0.20 -21.27 -7.05
CA PHE A 80 -0.26 -22.17 -8.11
C PHE A 80 -0.28 -23.64 -7.66
N TYR A 81 0.83 -24.12 -7.08
CA TYR A 81 0.95 -25.51 -6.66
C TYR A 81 0.02 -25.84 -5.49
N LEU A 82 -0.13 -24.92 -4.53
CA LEU A 82 -1.05 -25.09 -3.40
C LEU A 82 -2.51 -25.11 -3.86
N MET A 83 -2.89 -24.27 -4.83
CA MET A 83 -4.24 -24.29 -5.40
C MET A 83 -4.50 -25.60 -6.17
N ARG A 84 -3.52 -26.06 -6.95
CA ARG A 84 -3.60 -27.34 -7.67
C ARG A 84 -3.77 -28.52 -6.71
N GLU A 85 -3.03 -28.53 -5.60
CA GLU A 85 -3.19 -29.51 -4.52
C GLU A 85 -4.55 -29.35 -3.84
N ALA A 86 -4.98 -28.13 -3.53
CA ALA A 86 -6.27 -27.87 -2.88
C ALA A 86 -7.46 -28.39 -3.70
N LEU A 87 -7.35 -28.35 -5.02
CA LEU A 87 -8.36 -28.79 -5.98
C LEU A 87 -8.18 -30.25 -6.45
N GLU A 88 -7.17 -30.97 -5.94
CA GLU A 88 -6.85 -32.36 -6.31
C GLU A 88 -6.68 -32.60 -7.82
N LEU A 89 -6.13 -31.62 -8.55
CA LEU A 89 -6.11 -31.64 -10.01
C LEU A 89 -5.15 -32.66 -10.65
N GLU A 90 -4.23 -33.28 -9.88
CA GLU A 90 -3.29 -34.30 -10.38
C GLU A 90 -3.81 -35.74 -10.27
N LYS A 91 -4.93 -36.00 -9.55
CA LYS A 91 -5.43 -37.36 -9.30
C LYS A 91 -6.37 -37.89 -10.40
N ARG A 92 -6.11 -37.56 -11.67
CA ARG A 92 -6.90 -38.06 -12.82
C ARG A 92 -6.10 -39.00 -13.70
#